data_AF-A0A1Q6L5E8-F1
#
_entry.id   AF-A0A1Q6L5E8-F1
#
_cell.length_a   1.000
_cell.length_b   1.000
_cell.length_c   1.000
_cell.angle_alpha   90.00
_cell.angle_beta   90.00
_cell.angle_gamma   90.00
#
_symmetry.space_group_name_H-M   'P 1'
#
loop_
_entity.id
_entity.type
_entity.pdbx_description
1 polymer ?
#
loop_
_entity_poly.entity_id
_entity_poly.type
_entity_poly.pdbx_seq_one_letter_code
_entity_poly.pdbx_strand_id
1 'polypeptide(L)'
;MLKIKRFLEYRKCFSCGQEFLSYDVEKINNKDYICQICKIGHGYSTKNHNYKGKQSKTSFSFEFETSSRSNSLFELTKYNFIGCFDGSISGLEWKSPIYYSRKSFHTICRKIDKFSKFVGNSCGTHLHVSTLYKDKMNKYKRELFQPILNEMKNDKRKTIKFWGRYFGRYCLGEICEYNRYNSFNTFSSVETLEFRLLKFINAEQYIRACDFCIDTTRYINSFIGNEDFNEENAKEIGENIAKKYREVIKDV
;
A
#
# COMPACT_ATOMS: atom_id res chain seq x y z
N MET A 1 46.46 -5.16 28.69
CA MET A 1 46.21 -3.93 27.90
C MET A 1 44.99 -4.16 27.01
N LEU A 2 43.80 -3.80 27.49
CA LEU A 2 42.56 -3.88 26.70
C LEU A 2 42.73 -2.96 25.48
N LYS A 3 42.76 -3.55 24.28
CA LYS A 3 42.73 -2.79 23.02
C LYS A 3 41.33 -2.18 22.87
N ILE A 4 41.07 -1.07 23.57
CA ILE A 4 39.89 -0.22 23.37
C ILE A 4 40.10 0.54 22.05
N LYS A 5 40.11 -0.18 20.92
CA LYS A 5 40.36 0.39 19.59
C LYS A 5 39.12 1.03 18.96
N ARG A 6 37.98 1.10 19.67
CA ARG A 6 36.67 1.48 19.10
C ARG A 6 35.73 2.30 19.99
N PHE A 7 36.18 2.82 21.14
CA PHE A 7 35.27 3.53 22.06
C PHE A 7 34.72 4.85 21.48
N LEU A 8 35.48 5.50 20.60
CA LEU A 8 35.10 6.75 19.94
C LEU A 8 34.95 6.59 18.42
N GLU A 9 34.48 5.43 17.97
CA GLU A 9 34.15 5.25 16.56
C GLU A 9 32.74 5.80 16.32
N TYR A 10 32.59 6.83 15.50
CA TYR A 10 31.30 7.42 15.17
C TYR A 10 30.74 6.87 13.85
N ARG A 11 29.42 6.78 13.79
CA ARG A 11 28.67 6.35 12.61
C ARG A 11 27.47 7.26 12.42
N LYS A 12 27.22 7.63 11.17
CA LYS A 12 26.07 8.46 10.79
C LYS A 12 24.84 7.58 10.60
N CYS A 13 23.75 7.91 11.30
CA CYS A 13 22.45 7.31 11.03
C CYS A 13 22.03 7.69 9.61
N PHE A 14 21.74 6.70 8.79
CA PHE A 14 21.34 6.92 7.41
C PHE A 14 20.02 7.73 7.32
N SER A 15 19.07 7.49 8.23
CA SER A 15 17.73 8.08 8.15
C SER A 15 17.69 9.55 8.59
N CYS A 16 18.30 9.91 9.73
CA CYS A 16 18.27 11.29 10.24
C CYS A 16 19.56 12.08 9.95
N GLY A 17 20.63 11.43 9.49
CA GLY A 17 21.91 12.07 9.21
C GLY A 17 22.70 12.51 10.45
N GLN A 18 22.22 12.24 11.66
CA GLN A 18 22.97 12.54 12.89
C GLN A 18 24.08 11.50 13.12
N GLU A 19 25.18 11.94 13.72
CA GLU A 19 26.28 11.07 14.12
C GLU A 19 26.07 10.54 15.54
N PHE A 20 26.35 9.25 15.72
CA PHE A 20 26.22 8.53 16.96
C PHE A 20 27.48 7.71 17.21
N LEU A 21 27.73 7.32 18.44
CA LEU A 21 28.75 6.32 18.73
C LEU A 21 28.35 4.98 18.08
N SER A 22 29.34 4.23 17.60
CA SER A 22 29.11 3.00 16.81
C SER A 22 28.25 1.96 17.53
N TYR A 23 28.23 1.97 18.86
CA TYR A 23 27.42 1.07 19.68
C TYR A 23 25.96 1.53 19.85
N ASP A 24 25.64 2.80 19.54
CA ASP A 24 24.30 3.38 19.60
C ASP A 24 23.53 3.26 18.26
N VAL A 25 24.18 2.69 17.24
CA VAL A 25 23.59 2.44 15.93
C VAL A 25 23.67 0.97 15.56
N GLU A 26 22.76 0.55 14.69
CA GLU A 26 22.70 -0.81 14.19
C GLU A 26 22.94 -0.85 12.69
N LYS A 27 23.73 -1.83 12.26
CA LYS A 27 24.05 -2.03 10.85
C LYS A 27 22.85 -2.64 10.13
N ILE A 28 22.35 -1.97 9.09
CA ILE A 28 21.17 -2.41 8.31
C ILE A 28 21.53 -3.11 7.00
N ASN A 29 22.72 -2.81 6.46
CA ASN A 29 23.34 -3.48 5.31
C ASN A 29 24.86 -3.28 5.34
N ASN A 30 25.58 -3.64 4.28
CA ASN A 30 27.05 -3.55 4.24
C ASN A 30 27.63 -2.15 4.50
N LYS A 31 26.88 -1.07 4.23
CA LYS A 31 27.36 0.31 4.28
C LYS A 31 26.62 1.19 5.29
N ASP A 32 25.36 0.89 5.58
CA ASP A 32 24.48 1.81 6.30
C ASP A 32 24.17 1.37 7.73
N TYR A 33 23.91 2.38 8.56
CA TYR A 33 23.59 2.24 9.98
C TYR A 33 22.31 3.03 10.30
N ILE A 34 21.56 2.60 11.32
CA ILE A 34 20.38 3.30 11.82
C ILE A 34 20.49 3.51 13.34
N CYS A 35 20.09 4.68 13.84
CA CYS A 35 20.04 4.95 15.27
C CYS A 35 18.77 4.36 15.92
N GLN A 36 18.81 4.17 17.23
CA GLN A 36 17.67 3.63 17.98
C GLN A 36 16.39 4.47 17.80
N ILE A 37 16.52 5.79 17.70
CA ILE A 37 15.36 6.69 17.51
C ILE A 37 14.66 6.42 16.18
N CYS A 38 15.41 6.40 15.07
CA CYS A 38 14.85 6.13 13.74
C CYS A 38 14.41 4.66 13.57
N LYS A 39 14.87 3.76 14.44
CA LYS A 39 14.45 2.36 14.49
C LYS A 39 13.08 2.20 15.14
N ILE A 40 12.69 3.11 16.04
CA ILE A 40 11.39 3.07 16.72
C ILE A 40 10.31 3.40 15.69
N GLY A 41 9.36 2.48 15.52
CA GLY A 41 8.19 2.70 14.68
C GLY A 41 7.33 3.84 15.22
N HIS A 42 6.67 4.56 14.33
CA HIS A 42 5.68 5.56 14.69
C HIS A 42 4.36 4.92 15.13
N GLY A 43 3.46 5.73 15.69
CA GLY A 43 2.10 5.28 16.00
C GLY A 43 1.33 4.86 14.74
N TYR A 44 0.37 3.95 14.91
CA TYR A 44 -0.49 3.45 13.82
C TYR A 44 -1.13 4.59 13.00
N SER A 45 -1.55 5.67 13.66
CA SER A 45 -2.23 6.80 13.02
C SER A 45 -1.29 7.79 12.32
N THR A 46 0.03 7.64 12.44
CA THR A 46 0.99 8.56 11.83
C THR A 46 0.90 8.49 10.30
N LYS A 47 0.81 9.66 9.65
CA LYS A 47 0.71 9.78 8.19
C LYS A 47 2.06 10.14 7.59
N ASN A 48 2.33 9.65 6.37
CA ASN A 48 3.50 10.05 5.61
C ASN A 48 3.14 11.23 4.70
N HIS A 49 3.75 12.39 4.95
CA HIS A 49 3.49 13.62 4.21
C HIS A 49 4.51 13.90 3.09
N ASN A 50 5.41 12.94 2.80
CA ASN A 50 6.35 13.08 1.71
C ASN A 50 5.66 12.86 0.36
N TYR A 51 5.82 13.80 -0.57
CA TYR A 51 5.29 13.69 -1.92
C TYR A 51 6.39 13.39 -2.95
N LYS A 52 6.06 12.66 -4.02
CA LYS A 52 6.98 12.32 -5.12
C LYS A 52 6.34 12.55 -6.48
N GLY A 53 7.06 13.28 -7.34
CA GLY A 53 6.65 13.62 -8.71
C GLY A 53 5.94 14.98 -8.80
N LYS A 54 5.65 15.41 -10.03
CA LYS A 54 4.88 16.64 -10.30
C LYS A 54 3.43 16.42 -9.88
N GLN A 55 2.87 17.38 -9.16
CA GLN A 55 1.48 17.33 -8.67
C GLN A 55 0.48 17.08 -9.80
N SER A 56 -0.50 16.23 -9.55
CA SER A 56 -1.60 15.88 -10.45
C SER A 56 -2.93 15.73 -9.69
N LYS A 57 -4.03 15.63 -10.43
CA LYS A 57 -5.39 15.46 -9.86
C LYS A 57 -5.55 14.18 -9.04
N THR A 58 -4.82 13.12 -9.39
CA THR A 58 -4.84 11.85 -8.65
C THR A 58 -3.47 11.65 -8.00
N SER A 59 -3.48 11.29 -6.73
CA SER A 59 -2.33 10.80 -5.99
C SER A 59 -2.62 9.43 -5.42
N PHE A 60 -1.56 8.70 -5.06
CA PHE A 60 -1.69 7.37 -4.47
C PHE A 60 -0.49 7.04 -3.60
N SER A 61 -0.73 6.28 -2.54
CA SER A 61 0.28 5.78 -1.61
C SER A 61 -0.08 4.35 -1.22
N PHE A 62 0.85 3.60 -0.63
CA PHE A 62 0.58 2.24 -0.19
C PHE A 62 1.21 1.96 1.16
N GLU A 63 0.60 1.01 1.86
CA GLU A 63 1.03 0.48 3.15
C GLU A 63 1.72 -0.86 2.88
N PHE A 64 3.04 -0.92 3.02
CA PHE A 64 3.82 -2.15 2.85
C PHE A 64 3.98 -2.85 4.19
N GLU A 65 3.04 -3.74 4.51
CA GLU A 65 3.07 -4.49 5.75
C GLU A 65 4.03 -5.68 5.66
N THR A 66 4.68 -5.96 6.78
CA THR A 66 5.67 -7.03 6.90
C THR A 66 5.33 -7.94 8.07
N SER A 67 5.71 -9.21 7.97
CA SER A 67 5.55 -10.20 9.05
C SER A 67 6.82 -10.37 9.89
N SER A 68 7.80 -9.50 9.73
CA SER A 68 9.06 -9.54 10.49
C SER A 68 9.59 -8.13 10.76
N ARG A 69 10.39 -7.98 11.82
CA ARG A 69 11.08 -6.73 12.18
C ARG A 69 12.56 -6.75 11.79
N SER A 70 12.88 -7.32 10.64
CA SER A 70 14.28 -7.42 10.17
C SER A 70 14.92 -6.05 10.03
N ASN A 71 16.17 -5.90 10.48
CA ASN A 71 16.92 -4.65 10.34
C ASN A 71 17.08 -4.20 8.88
N SER A 72 17.10 -5.15 7.95
CA SER A 72 17.21 -4.84 6.51
C SER A 72 16.03 -4.01 5.99
N LEU A 73 14.85 -4.09 6.64
CA LEU A 73 13.67 -3.31 6.27
C LEU A 73 13.83 -1.82 6.54
N PHE A 74 14.74 -1.41 7.43
CA PHE A 74 15.03 0.00 7.65
C PHE A 74 15.67 0.67 6.43
N GLU A 75 16.12 -0.09 5.43
CA GLU A 75 16.48 0.47 4.13
C GLU A 75 15.26 1.11 3.41
N LEU A 76 14.02 0.80 3.78
CA LEU A 76 12.83 1.47 3.25
C LEU A 76 12.83 2.98 3.58
N THR A 77 13.50 3.39 4.67
CA THR A 77 13.67 4.82 5.03
C THR A 77 14.44 5.59 3.95
N LYS A 78 15.32 4.93 3.18
CA LYS A 78 16.02 5.53 2.02
C LYS A 78 15.07 6.04 0.94
N TYR A 79 13.89 5.44 0.89
CA TYR A 79 12.86 5.76 -0.07
C TYR A 79 11.74 6.58 0.57
N ASN A 80 12.00 7.19 1.74
CA ASN A 80 11.08 8.00 2.52
C ASN A 80 9.86 7.24 3.04
N PHE A 81 9.95 5.92 3.24
CA PHE A 81 8.93 5.18 4.00
C PHE A 81 9.09 5.47 5.49
N ILE A 82 7.96 5.46 6.19
CA ILE A 82 7.93 5.49 7.66
C ILE A 82 7.35 4.16 8.15
N GLY A 83 7.99 3.55 9.14
CA GLY A 83 7.47 2.34 9.78
C GLY A 83 6.50 2.71 10.88
N CYS A 84 5.31 2.12 10.89
CA CYS A 84 4.27 2.29 11.89
C CYS A 84 4.00 0.96 12.60
N PHE A 85 3.70 1.01 13.90
CA PHE A 85 3.21 -0.14 14.63
C PHE A 85 1.75 -0.42 14.26
N ASP A 86 1.46 -1.67 13.96
CA ASP A 86 0.10 -2.21 13.81
C ASP A 86 0.00 -3.50 14.63
N GLY A 87 -0.95 -3.56 15.55
CA GLY A 87 -1.16 -4.69 16.45
C GLY A 87 -1.70 -5.95 15.76
N SER A 88 -2.10 -5.86 14.49
CA SER A 88 -2.60 -6.98 13.70
C SER A 88 -1.51 -7.75 12.93
N ILE A 89 -0.27 -7.24 12.90
CA ILE A 89 0.86 -7.85 12.19
C ILE A 89 2.09 -8.01 13.09
N SER A 90 2.95 -8.98 12.77
CA SER A 90 4.17 -9.22 13.56
C SER A 90 5.31 -8.23 13.25
N GLY A 91 5.31 -7.63 12.05
CA GLY A 91 6.34 -6.69 11.62
C GLY A 91 5.96 -5.23 11.87
N LEU A 92 6.16 -4.41 10.84
CA LEU A 92 5.73 -3.01 10.77
C LEU A 92 4.91 -2.79 9.49
N GLU A 93 4.02 -1.80 9.55
CA GLU A 93 3.33 -1.23 8.41
C GLU A 93 4.19 -0.09 7.87
N TRP A 94 4.79 -0.27 6.69
CA TRP A 94 5.65 0.75 6.09
C TRP A 94 4.84 1.63 5.15
N LYS A 95 4.52 2.85 5.58
CA LYS A 95 3.75 3.79 4.77
C LYS A 95 4.64 4.48 3.76
N SER A 96 4.34 4.30 2.47
CA SER A 96 5.08 4.94 1.39
C SER A 96 4.90 6.45 1.38
N PRO A 97 5.77 7.19 0.67
CA PRO A 97 5.44 8.51 0.15
C PRO A 97 4.14 8.50 -0.68
N ILE A 98 3.59 9.70 -0.90
CA ILE A 98 2.46 9.94 -1.79
C ILE A 98 2.98 10.23 -3.20
N TYR A 99 2.57 9.42 -4.16
CA TYR A 99 3.00 9.50 -5.55
C TYR A 99 1.95 10.20 -6.41
N TYR A 100 2.41 11.09 -7.30
CA TYR A 100 1.58 11.68 -8.36
C TYR A 100 1.84 11.06 -9.75
N SER A 101 2.85 10.20 -9.86
CA SER A 101 3.21 9.59 -11.15
C SER A 101 3.48 8.10 -11.02
N ARG A 102 2.94 7.33 -11.97
CA ARG A 102 3.19 5.89 -12.09
C ARG A 102 4.68 5.59 -12.24
N LYS A 103 5.42 6.41 -12.97
CA LYS A 103 6.87 6.23 -13.16
C LYS A 103 7.63 6.16 -11.83
N SER A 104 7.40 7.11 -10.92
CA SER A 104 8.04 7.12 -9.59
C SER A 104 7.58 5.94 -8.73
N PHE A 105 6.29 5.61 -8.78
CA PHE A 105 5.73 4.46 -8.09
C PHE A 105 6.30 3.12 -8.58
N HIS A 106 6.31 2.86 -9.89
CA HIS A 106 6.88 1.65 -10.48
C HIS A 106 8.36 1.51 -10.14
N THR A 107 9.11 2.62 -10.16
CA THR A 107 10.52 2.64 -9.77
C THR A 107 10.70 2.20 -8.32
N ILE A 108 9.84 2.66 -7.41
CA ILE A 108 9.95 2.24 -6.01
C ILE A 108 9.57 0.78 -5.81
N CYS A 109 8.50 0.30 -6.45
CA CYS A 109 8.10 -1.11 -6.36
C CYS A 109 9.24 -2.03 -6.77
N ARG A 110 9.94 -1.73 -7.88
CA ARG A 110 11.12 -2.51 -8.32
C ARG A 110 12.27 -2.46 -7.33
N LYS A 111 12.51 -1.32 -6.66
CA LYS A 111 13.57 -1.19 -5.65
C LYS A 111 13.28 -1.99 -4.38
N ILE A 112 12.01 -2.06 -3.98
CA ILE A 112 11.59 -2.77 -2.76
C ILE A 112 11.29 -4.26 -3.01
N ASP A 113 11.38 -4.73 -4.25
CA ASP A 113 11.09 -6.12 -4.62
C ASP A 113 11.88 -7.15 -3.81
N LYS A 114 13.13 -6.83 -3.48
CA LYS A 114 13.99 -7.63 -2.59
C LYS A 114 13.44 -7.84 -1.17
N PHE A 115 12.46 -7.04 -0.75
CA PHE A 115 11.80 -7.12 0.55
C PHE A 115 10.50 -7.94 0.50
N SER A 116 10.06 -8.41 -0.68
CA SER A 116 8.88 -9.27 -0.84
C SER A 116 8.90 -10.49 0.09
N LYS A 117 10.08 -11.06 0.34
CA LYS A 117 10.28 -12.17 1.29
C LYS A 117 9.83 -11.89 2.74
N PHE A 118 9.63 -10.62 3.10
CA PHE A 118 9.14 -10.21 4.41
C PHE A 118 7.62 -10.03 4.46
N VAL A 119 6.93 -10.20 3.33
CA VAL A 119 5.47 -10.12 3.21
C VAL A 119 4.87 -11.52 3.41
N GLY A 120 4.60 -11.86 4.67
CA GLY A 120 4.03 -13.14 5.08
C GLY A 120 2.52 -13.29 4.86
N ASN A 121 1.94 -14.33 5.46
CA ASN A 121 0.50 -14.64 5.33
C ASN A 121 -0.40 -13.75 6.20
N SER A 122 0.16 -13.17 7.25
CA SER A 122 -0.57 -12.34 8.21
C SER A 122 -0.67 -10.86 7.79
N CYS A 123 -0.15 -10.48 6.63
CA CYS A 123 -0.07 -9.09 6.20
C CYS A 123 -0.56 -8.88 4.75
N GLY A 124 -1.04 -7.68 4.48
CA GLY A 124 -1.43 -7.17 3.16
C GLY A 124 -0.50 -6.10 2.62
N THR A 125 -0.89 -5.47 1.53
CA THR A 125 -0.21 -4.28 1.02
C THR A 125 -1.23 -3.31 0.46
N HIS A 126 -1.93 -2.59 1.34
CA HIS A 126 -3.07 -1.76 0.97
C HIS A 126 -2.64 -0.60 0.07
N LEU A 127 -3.44 -0.30 -0.96
CA LEU A 127 -3.23 0.87 -1.81
C LEU A 127 -4.31 1.91 -1.52
N HIS A 128 -3.90 3.15 -1.35
CA HIS A 128 -4.77 4.30 -1.21
C HIS A 128 -4.70 5.14 -2.48
N VAL A 129 -5.84 5.39 -3.13
CA VAL A 129 -5.94 6.26 -4.30
C VAL A 129 -6.86 7.44 -3.99
N SER A 130 -6.38 8.67 -4.19
CA SER A 130 -7.11 9.88 -3.83
C SER A 130 -8.46 10.00 -4.55
N THR A 131 -9.50 10.39 -3.83
CA THR A 131 -10.81 10.72 -4.39
C THR A 131 -11.51 11.75 -3.50
N LEU A 132 -12.23 12.68 -4.11
CA LEU A 132 -13.09 13.64 -3.40
C LEU A 132 -14.54 13.11 -3.26
N TYR A 133 -14.82 11.93 -3.79
CA TYR A 133 -16.18 11.39 -3.94
C TYR A 133 -16.43 10.18 -3.06
N LYS A 134 -15.67 10.04 -1.97
CA LYS A 134 -15.68 8.87 -1.10
C LYS A 134 -17.06 8.58 -0.51
N ASP A 135 -17.79 9.61 -0.10
CA ASP A 135 -19.15 9.46 0.43
C ASP A 135 -20.14 8.98 -0.63
N LYS A 136 -20.02 9.52 -1.85
CA LYS A 136 -20.84 9.11 -2.99
C LYS A 136 -20.49 7.69 -3.45
N MET A 137 -19.20 7.33 -3.45
CA MET A 137 -18.76 5.95 -3.67
C MET A 137 -19.32 5.01 -2.61
N ASN A 138 -19.34 5.42 -1.33
CA ASN A 138 -19.92 4.61 -0.26
C ASN A 138 -21.43 4.40 -0.45
N LYS A 139 -22.16 5.45 -0.87
CA LYS A 139 -23.59 5.36 -1.18
C LYS A 139 -23.90 4.33 -2.26
N TYR A 140 -23.10 4.29 -3.33
CA TYR A 140 -23.29 3.41 -4.49
C TYR A 140 -22.30 2.22 -4.54
N LYS A 141 -21.71 1.84 -3.40
CA LYS A 141 -20.61 0.87 -3.38
C LYS A 141 -21.02 -0.51 -3.89
N ARG A 142 -22.29 -0.89 -3.70
CA ARG A 142 -22.81 -2.18 -4.15
C ARG A 142 -22.82 -2.23 -5.67
N GLU A 143 -23.36 -1.21 -6.29
CA GLU A 143 -23.44 -1.07 -7.75
C GLU A 143 -22.04 -0.97 -8.36
N LEU A 144 -21.14 -0.19 -7.74
CA LEU A 144 -19.79 0.03 -8.24
C LEU A 144 -18.89 -1.22 -8.12
N PHE A 145 -19.00 -1.99 -7.03
CA PHE A 145 -17.98 -2.99 -6.69
C PHE A 145 -18.50 -4.44 -6.60
N GLN A 146 -19.80 -4.68 -6.49
CA GLN A 146 -20.32 -6.05 -6.47
C GLN A 146 -20.01 -6.83 -7.76
N PRO A 147 -20.10 -6.22 -8.97
CA PRO A 147 -19.76 -6.93 -10.21
C PRO A 147 -18.33 -7.46 -10.23
N ILE A 148 -17.33 -6.64 -9.89
CA ILE A 148 -15.92 -7.10 -9.83
C ILE A 148 -15.70 -8.12 -8.70
N LEU A 149 -16.36 -7.97 -7.55
CA LEU A 149 -16.27 -8.97 -6.48
C LEU A 149 -16.81 -10.33 -6.91
N ASN A 150 -17.86 -10.37 -7.73
CA ASN A 150 -18.38 -11.61 -8.30
C ASN A 150 -17.33 -12.27 -9.21
N GLU A 151 -16.69 -11.51 -10.10
CA GLU A 151 -15.60 -12.01 -10.94
C GLU A 151 -14.43 -12.55 -10.10
N MET A 152 -14.05 -11.84 -9.05
CA MET A 152 -12.97 -12.26 -8.16
C MET A 152 -13.29 -13.56 -7.40
N LYS A 153 -14.56 -13.79 -7.05
CA LYS A 153 -15.02 -15.00 -6.38
C LYS A 153 -15.15 -16.20 -7.32
N ASN A 154 -15.44 -15.95 -8.60
CA ASN A 154 -15.63 -17.01 -9.59
C ASN A 154 -14.35 -17.81 -9.88
N ASP A 155 -13.17 -17.19 -9.78
CA ASP A 155 -11.88 -17.86 -9.96
C ASP A 155 -10.86 -17.46 -8.89
N LYS A 156 -10.81 -18.24 -7.80
CA LYS A 156 -9.86 -18.06 -6.70
C LYS A 156 -8.40 -18.06 -7.17
N ARG A 157 -8.04 -18.88 -8.16
CA ARG A 157 -6.65 -19.02 -8.63
C ARG A 157 -6.22 -17.75 -9.36
N LYS A 158 -7.03 -17.26 -10.30
CA LYS A 158 -6.76 -16.00 -11.01
C LYS A 158 -6.74 -14.82 -10.05
N THR A 159 -7.67 -14.78 -9.09
CA THR A 159 -7.69 -13.73 -8.07
C THR A 159 -6.41 -13.71 -7.24
N ILE A 160 -5.94 -14.86 -6.75
CA ILE A 160 -4.66 -14.92 -6.02
C ILE A 160 -3.50 -14.49 -6.92
N LYS A 161 -3.47 -14.95 -8.18
CA LYS A 161 -2.35 -14.65 -9.08
C LYS A 161 -2.30 -13.17 -9.48
N PHE A 162 -3.44 -12.51 -9.62
CA PHE A 162 -3.50 -11.07 -9.90
C PHE A 162 -3.31 -10.20 -8.67
N TRP A 163 -3.98 -10.50 -7.55
CA TRP A 163 -3.98 -9.65 -6.34
C TRP A 163 -2.90 -10.01 -5.32
N GLY A 164 -2.29 -11.19 -5.44
CA GLY A 164 -1.31 -11.74 -4.51
C GLY A 164 -1.91 -12.51 -3.33
N ARG A 165 -3.22 -12.40 -3.09
CA ARG A 165 -3.94 -13.17 -2.07
C ARG A 165 -5.42 -13.31 -2.40
N TYR A 166 -6.11 -14.14 -1.62
CA TYR A 166 -7.56 -14.24 -1.63
C TYR A 166 -8.16 -13.50 -0.43
N PHE A 167 -9.49 -13.33 -0.43
CA PHE A 167 -10.23 -12.71 0.66
C PHE A 167 -10.00 -13.43 2.00
N GLY A 168 -10.17 -12.68 3.09
CA GLY A 168 -9.99 -13.19 4.46
C GLY A 168 -10.57 -12.25 5.51
N ARG A 169 -10.26 -12.49 6.78
CA ARG A 169 -10.87 -11.77 7.93
C ARG A 169 -10.68 -10.25 7.88
N TYR A 170 -9.56 -9.78 7.32
CA TYR A 170 -9.20 -8.35 7.24
C TYR A 170 -9.41 -7.75 5.84
N CYS A 171 -10.03 -8.52 4.92
CA CYS A 171 -10.34 -8.10 3.56
C CYS A 171 -11.47 -8.98 2.98
N LEU A 172 -12.70 -8.46 3.02
CA LEU A 172 -13.93 -9.20 2.72
C LEU A 172 -14.25 -9.23 1.22
N GLY A 173 -14.68 -10.38 0.72
CA GLY A 173 -15.21 -10.57 -0.64
C GLY A 173 -16.68 -10.20 -0.80
N GLU A 174 -17.26 -9.61 0.24
CA GLU A 174 -18.64 -9.14 0.32
C GLU A 174 -18.64 -7.67 0.77
N ILE A 175 -19.71 -6.97 0.42
CA ILE A 175 -19.90 -5.58 0.79
C ILE A 175 -20.74 -5.52 2.05
N CYS A 176 -20.10 -5.18 3.17
CA CYS A 176 -20.76 -4.93 4.44
C CYS A 176 -20.97 -3.41 4.64
N GLU A 177 -22.09 -3.05 5.26
CA GLU A 177 -22.32 -1.67 5.69
C GLU A 177 -21.38 -1.29 6.84
N TYR A 178 -20.89 -0.05 6.84
CA TYR A 178 -20.03 0.51 7.89
C TYR A 178 -18.79 -0.31 8.26
N ASN A 179 -18.21 -1.03 7.28
CA ASN A 179 -17.11 -1.95 7.52
C ASN A 179 -15.82 -1.52 6.80
N ARG A 180 -14.78 -1.23 7.59
CA ARG A 180 -13.44 -0.88 7.08
C ARG A 180 -12.70 -2.03 6.39
N TYR A 181 -13.17 -3.27 6.54
CA TYR A 181 -12.54 -4.47 5.96
C TYR A 181 -13.11 -4.84 4.59
N ASN A 182 -14.02 -4.04 4.01
CA ASN A 182 -14.43 -4.22 2.62
C ASN A 182 -13.20 -4.15 1.70
N SER A 183 -13.13 -5.01 0.67
CA SER A 183 -11.99 -5.01 -0.28
C SER A 183 -11.76 -3.67 -0.97
N PHE A 184 -12.86 -2.93 -1.20
CA PHE A 184 -12.89 -1.55 -1.68
C PHE A 184 -13.43 -0.70 -0.53
N ASN A 185 -12.53 -0.11 0.25
CA ASN A 185 -12.87 0.57 1.49
C ASN A 185 -12.97 2.08 1.31
N THR A 186 -14.13 2.63 1.66
CA THR A 186 -14.45 4.06 1.69
C THR A 186 -14.61 4.59 3.12
N PHE A 187 -14.16 3.86 4.15
CA PHE A 187 -14.24 4.27 5.56
C PHE A 187 -12.86 4.59 6.19
N SER A 188 -11.81 4.76 5.38
CA SER A 188 -10.50 5.19 5.89
C SER A 188 -10.55 6.61 6.48
N SER A 189 -9.55 7.04 7.25
CA SER A 189 -9.49 8.41 7.81
C SER A 189 -8.93 9.46 6.82
N VAL A 190 -8.77 9.08 5.56
CA VAL A 190 -8.20 9.90 4.48
C VAL A 190 -9.14 9.89 3.27
N GLU A 191 -9.05 10.92 2.45
CA GLU A 191 -9.86 11.08 1.23
C GLU A 191 -9.34 10.21 0.09
N THR A 192 -9.47 8.89 0.28
CA THR A 192 -8.98 7.87 -0.65
C THR A 192 -9.95 6.71 -0.73
N LEU A 193 -10.03 6.09 -1.90
CA LEU A 193 -10.49 4.71 -2.02
C LEU A 193 -9.32 3.79 -1.65
N GLU A 194 -9.51 2.98 -0.61
CA GLU A 194 -8.51 2.01 -0.16
C GLU A 194 -8.80 0.63 -0.77
N PHE A 195 -7.81 0.08 -1.48
CA PHE A 195 -7.84 -1.27 -2.03
C PHE A 195 -7.12 -2.21 -1.08
N ARG A 196 -7.91 -2.98 -0.33
CA ARG A 196 -7.39 -3.82 0.74
C ARG A 196 -6.88 -5.16 0.25
N LEU A 197 -7.34 -5.71 -0.87
CA LEU A 197 -6.99 -7.08 -1.24
C LEU A 197 -5.53 -7.27 -1.65
N LEU A 198 -4.88 -6.22 -2.13
CA LEU A 198 -3.51 -6.25 -2.63
C LEU A 198 -2.52 -6.88 -1.63
N LYS A 199 -1.60 -7.69 -2.15
CA LYS A 199 -0.43 -8.21 -1.45
C LYS A 199 0.77 -8.15 -2.38
N PHE A 200 1.90 -7.65 -1.88
CA PHE A 200 3.12 -7.52 -2.66
C PHE A 200 3.84 -8.88 -2.76
N ILE A 201 3.63 -9.60 -3.88
CA ILE A 201 4.37 -10.85 -4.16
C ILE A 201 5.69 -10.56 -4.86
N ASN A 202 5.63 -9.73 -5.90
CA ASN A 202 6.78 -9.16 -6.58
C ASN A 202 6.36 -7.83 -7.22
N ALA A 203 7.34 -7.05 -7.67
CA ALA A 203 7.11 -5.74 -8.25
C ALA A 203 6.22 -5.78 -9.50
N GLU A 204 6.39 -6.76 -10.39
CA GLU A 204 5.62 -6.85 -11.63
C GLU A 204 4.13 -7.07 -11.36
N GLN A 205 3.82 -8.08 -10.55
CA GLN A 205 2.44 -8.40 -10.14
C GLN A 205 1.81 -7.22 -9.40
N TYR A 206 2.52 -6.65 -8.42
CA TYR A 206 1.98 -5.58 -7.61
C TYR A 206 1.73 -4.30 -8.42
N ILE A 207 2.66 -3.93 -9.33
CA ILE A 207 2.49 -2.79 -10.23
C ILE A 207 1.24 -2.98 -11.09
N ARG A 208 1.08 -4.15 -11.73
CA ARG A 208 -0.08 -4.44 -12.59
C ARG A 208 -1.40 -4.31 -11.84
N ALA A 209 -1.48 -4.86 -10.63
CA ALA A 209 -2.68 -4.78 -9.81
C ALA A 209 -2.97 -3.34 -9.34
N CYS A 210 -1.94 -2.60 -8.92
CA CYS A 210 -2.08 -1.20 -8.52
C CYS A 210 -2.45 -0.27 -9.68
N ASP A 211 -1.90 -0.50 -10.89
CA ASP A 211 -2.26 0.29 -12.06
C ASP A 211 -3.75 0.14 -12.40
N PHE A 212 -4.29 -1.09 -12.30
CA PHE A 212 -5.72 -1.36 -12.42
C PHE A 212 -6.55 -0.61 -11.37
N CYS A 213 -6.13 -0.62 -10.09
CA CYS A 213 -6.78 0.13 -9.03
C CYS A 213 -6.80 1.64 -9.31
N ILE A 214 -5.66 2.20 -9.72
CA ILE A 214 -5.52 3.63 -10.04
C ILE A 214 -6.42 4.00 -11.23
N ASP A 215 -6.44 3.19 -12.29
CA ASP A 215 -7.32 3.42 -13.45
C ASP A 215 -8.79 3.30 -13.08
N THR A 216 -9.15 2.33 -12.24
CA THR A 216 -10.51 2.15 -11.72
C THR A 216 -10.98 3.40 -10.95
N THR A 217 -10.18 3.91 -10.01
CA THR A 217 -10.54 5.12 -9.25
C THR A 217 -10.65 6.34 -10.16
N ARG A 218 -9.75 6.49 -11.14
CA ARG A 218 -9.80 7.61 -12.09
C ARG A 218 -11.05 7.55 -12.96
N TYR A 219 -11.41 6.36 -13.42
CA TYR A 219 -12.63 6.11 -14.18
C TYR A 219 -13.86 6.46 -13.36
N ILE A 220 -14.00 5.97 -12.13
CA ILE A 220 -15.15 6.34 -11.28
C ILE A 220 -15.19 7.86 -11.07
N ASN A 221 -14.06 8.49 -10.73
CA ASN A 221 -13.96 9.92 -10.48
C ASN A 221 -14.39 10.79 -11.68
N SER A 222 -14.24 10.30 -12.93
CA SER A 222 -14.64 11.09 -14.11
C SER A 222 -16.15 11.15 -14.34
N PHE A 223 -16.94 10.30 -13.68
CA PHE A 223 -18.41 10.27 -13.84
C PHE A 223 -19.15 10.59 -12.55
N ILE A 224 -18.64 10.12 -11.41
CA ILE A 224 -19.35 10.21 -10.13
C ILE A 224 -19.53 11.65 -9.63
N GLY A 225 -18.70 12.58 -10.12
CA GLY A 225 -18.80 14.00 -9.80
C GLY A 225 -20.04 14.70 -10.36
N ASN A 226 -20.74 14.10 -11.34
CA ASN A 226 -21.92 14.71 -11.96
C ASN A 226 -23.09 14.77 -10.97
N GLU A 227 -23.84 15.88 -10.97
CA GLU A 227 -24.98 16.09 -10.06
C GLU A 227 -26.06 15.02 -10.25
N ASP A 228 -26.35 14.67 -11.50
CA ASP A 228 -27.38 13.68 -11.89
C ASP A 228 -26.95 12.21 -11.70
N PHE A 229 -25.75 11.97 -11.16
CA PHE A 229 -25.24 10.62 -10.96
C PHE A 229 -26.16 9.82 -10.03
N ASN A 230 -26.63 8.69 -10.54
CA ASN A 230 -27.59 7.84 -9.87
C ASN A 230 -27.16 6.36 -9.88
N GLU A 231 -28.07 5.50 -9.42
CA GLU A 231 -27.83 4.05 -9.29
C GLU A 231 -27.54 3.39 -10.66
N GLU A 232 -28.21 3.81 -11.73
CA GLU A 232 -28.02 3.24 -13.07
C GLU A 232 -26.62 3.57 -13.61
N ASN A 233 -26.17 4.81 -13.41
CA ASN A 233 -24.78 5.19 -13.75
C ASN A 233 -23.77 4.35 -12.95
N ALA A 234 -24.04 4.11 -11.67
CA ALA A 234 -23.16 3.30 -10.83
C ALA A 234 -23.10 1.84 -11.29
N LYS A 235 -24.23 1.25 -11.69
CA LYS A 235 -24.30 -0.11 -12.24
C LYS A 235 -23.51 -0.24 -13.53
N GLU A 236 -23.70 0.70 -14.46
CA GLU A 236 -22.97 0.72 -15.74
C GLU A 236 -21.45 0.79 -15.51
N ILE A 237 -21.01 1.68 -14.61
CA ILE A 237 -19.60 1.80 -14.22
C ILE A 237 -19.09 0.50 -13.59
N GLY A 238 -19.85 -0.10 -12.67
CA GLY A 238 -19.48 -1.35 -12.01
C GLY A 238 -19.29 -2.51 -13.00
N GLU A 239 -20.19 -2.65 -13.97
CA GLU A 239 -20.09 -3.65 -15.04
C GLU A 239 -18.89 -3.38 -15.97
N ASN A 240 -18.61 -2.13 -16.29
CA ASN A 240 -17.44 -1.75 -17.08
C ASN A 240 -16.12 -2.06 -16.35
N ILE A 241 -16.05 -1.83 -15.04
CA ILE A 241 -14.91 -2.20 -14.19
C ILE A 241 -14.74 -3.72 -14.17
N ALA A 242 -15.82 -4.49 -14.00
CA ALA A 242 -15.78 -5.95 -14.02
C ALA A 242 -15.34 -6.50 -15.38
N LYS A 243 -15.84 -5.93 -16.48
CA LYS A 243 -15.38 -6.24 -17.85
C LYS A 243 -13.89 -5.99 -17.99
N LYS A 244 -13.40 -4.83 -17.54
CA LYS A 244 -11.98 -4.52 -17.61
C LYS A 244 -11.15 -5.47 -16.76
N TYR A 245 -11.67 -5.86 -15.60
CA TYR A 245 -11.03 -6.87 -14.75
C TYR A 245 -10.90 -8.21 -15.46
N ARG A 246 -11.96 -8.71 -16.12
CA ARG A 246 -11.90 -9.95 -16.93
C ARG A 246 -10.82 -9.90 -18.02
N GLU A 247 -10.66 -8.76 -18.69
CA GLU A 247 -9.60 -8.57 -19.69
C GLU A 247 -8.21 -8.66 -19.05
N VAL A 248 -7.97 -7.94 -17.96
CA VAL A 248 -6.65 -7.91 -17.34
C VAL A 248 -6.30 -9.21 -16.62
N ILE A 249 -7.26 -10.08 -16.27
CA ILE A 249 -6.96 -11.39 -15.68
C ILE A 249 -6.88 -12.54 -16.69
N LYS A 250 -7.16 -12.29 -17.98
CA LYS A 250 -7.20 -13.34 -19.00
C LYS A 250 -5.87 -14.08 -19.13
N ASP A 251 -4.78 -13.32 -19.14
CA ASP A 251 -3.41 -13.81 -19.31
C ASP A 251 -2.65 -13.85 -17.97
N VAL A 252 -3.38 -13.90 -16.86
CA VAL A 252 -2.77 -14.04 -15.54
C VAL A 252 -2.46 -15.49 -15.31
#